data_AF-A0A951LT84-F1
#
_entry.id   AF-A0A951LT84-F1
#
_cell.length_a   1.000
_cell.length_b   1.000
_cell.length_c   1.000
_cell.angle_alpha   90.00
_cell.angle_beta   90.00
_cell.angle_gamma   90.00
#
_symmetry.space_group_name_H-M   'P 1'
#
loop_
_entity.id
_entity.type
_entity.pdbx_description
1 polymer ?
#
loop_
_entity_poly.entity_id
_entity_poly.type
_entity_poly.pdbx_seq_one_letter_code
_entity_poly.pdbx_strand_id
1 'polypeptide(L)'
;MKILKRHRPAVLSLLLTLNLLCGLQLVSSRARIALKQETKLPPWKEKIVAPQRTGVFRAPDTSAMTERVIENQIPSHIPIKVELKNLDREPMLHNLEVKVTNTSEKPIYLLDLEIVAPEIVPENNAPVAFNLTYGRIELVKADELVGVDDKPMQPGESKVFKIIANQLEGFENFLADRSHKLSDLKLLYLEFNRIRYGDNTGYRGRLGTPYSSARSSPTASNRCDPKDEKSQSGINLSHAPPQDSQVLLPPLFSALNSLINPNNALTESFPLGLCCDDPPGFDCVYLIDDIYACNCGTGETFATVGCSNPAGRCAEVFARNRECTIHGHMYTCTVYDIEDCPPPFPITCRNPYLVKSGTDQPCVDCCSSSPIVIDVAGNGFDLTSARGGVNFDLDTDGTAEHTAWTSAADDDAFLTLDRNGNGTIDNGNEVFGNYSPQPPSENPNGFISLAEFDKQANGGHQDGEINDAGLGL
;
A
#
# COMPACT_ATOMS: atom_id res chain seq x y z
N MET A 1 -8.90 -38.94 -58.08
CA MET A 1 -9.54 -38.41 -56.85
C MET A 1 -9.44 -36.89 -56.92
N LYS A 2 -10.45 -36.24 -57.54
CA LYS A 2 -11.54 -35.41 -56.95
C LYS A 2 -11.00 -34.11 -56.34
N ILE A 3 -10.82 -32.99 -57.04
CA ILE A 3 -11.60 -32.20 -58.04
C ILE A 3 -12.66 -31.27 -57.42
N LEU A 4 -12.35 -29.98 -57.49
CA LEU A 4 -13.24 -28.80 -57.47
C LEU A 4 -14.05 -28.66 -58.77
N LYS A 5 -15.33 -28.29 -58.67
CA LYS A 5 -16.24 -27.84 -59.77
C LYS A 5 -17.41 -27.07 -59.14
N ARG A 6 -18.07 -26.08 -59.74
CA ARG A 6 -17.87 -25.27 -60.97
C ARG A 6 -18.84 -24.08 -60.90
N HIS A 7 -18.49 -22.99 -61.58
CA HIS A 7 -19.22 -21.75 -61.82
C HIS A 7 -20.53 -21.84 -62.65
N ARG A 8 -21.51 -20.97 -62.26
CA ARG A 8 -22.31 -19.94 -63.03
C ARG A 8 -23.11 -20.35 -64.30
N PRO A 9 -24.00 -19.51 -64.94
CA PRO A 9 -24.30 -18.06 -64.78
C PRO A 9 -25.81 -17.63 -64.82
N ALA A 10 -26.14 -16.43 -64.30
CA ALA A 10 -26.66 -15.18 -64.95
C ALA A 10 -28.01 -15.29 -65.72
N VAL A 11 -28.99 -14.37 -65.56
CA VAL A 11 -29.08 -13.07 -66.28
C VAL A 11 -30.37 -12.27 -65.88
N LEU A 12 -30.20 -10.94 -65.74
CA LEU A 12 -31.08 -9.76 -65.96
C LEU A 12 -32.45 -9.48 -65.28
N SER A 13 -32.51 -8.21 -64.82
CA SER A 13 -33.53 -7.15 -65.03
C SER A 13 -34.91 -7.13 -64.36
N LEU A 14 -35.00 -6.26 -63.34
CA LEU A 14 -35.81 -5.01 -63.30
C LEU A 14 -37.20 -5.00 -63.97
N LEU A 15 -38.27 -4.83 -63.17
CA LEU A 15 -39.56 -4.15 -63.44
C LEU A 15 -40.37 -4.13 -62.10
N LEU A 16 -40.56 -2.98 -61.44
CA LEU A 16 -41.71 -2.04 -61.51
C LEU A 16 -42.96 -2.40 -60.67
N THR A 17 -43.31 -1.46 -59.77
CA THR A 17 -44.66 -0.97 -59.38
C THR A 17 -45.62 -1.73 -58.43
N LEU A 18 -45.89 -1.06 -57.30
CA LEU A 18 -47.18 -0.58 -56.76
C LEU A 18 -48.21 -1.52 -56.10
N ASN A 19 -48.59 -1.12 -54.88
CA ASN A 19 -49.89 -1.21 -54.20
C ASN A 19 -50.49 -2.58 -53.83
N LEU A 20 -50.61 -2.81 -52.51
CA LEU A 20 -51.92 -3.14 -51.93
C LEU A 20 -51.98 -2.67 -50.46
N LEU A 21 -52.57 -1.49 -50.24
CA LEU A 21 -53.27 -1.16 -49.00
C LEU A 21 -54.63 -1.88 -49.07
N CYS A 22 -54.93 -2.76 -48.11
CA CYS A 22 -56.24 -2.81 -47.46
C CYS A 22 -56.23 -3.83 -46.31
N GLY A 23 -56.65 -3.42 -45.11
CA GLY A 23 -57.07 -4.34 -44.05
C GLY A 23 -56.20 -4.35 -42.80
N LEU A 24 -56.27 -3.28 -41.99
CA LEU A 24 -56.94 -3.32 -40.68
C LEU A 24 -56.67 -2.01 -39.95
N GLN A 25 -57.75 -1.26 -39.73
CA GLN A 25 -57.77 -0.15 -38.80
C GLN A 25 -57.71 -0.65 -37.34
N LEU A 26 -57.19 0.22 -36.48
CA LEU A 26 -57.39 0.28 -35.03
C LEU A 26 -56.59 -0.73 -34.18
N VAL A 27 -55.28 -0.53 -34.12
CA VAL A 27 -54.62 -0.56 -32.80
C VAL A 27 -54.13 0.86 -32.55
N SER A 28 -54.80 1.50 -31.59
CA SER A 28 -54.48 2.82 -31.05
C SER A 28 -52.98 3.00 -30.90
N SER A 29 -52.49 4.16 -31.32
CA SER A 29 -51.20 4.75 -30.95
C SER A 29 -51.03 4.76 -29.43
N ARG A 30 -50.61 3.64 -28.86
CA ARG A 30 -49.84 3.59 -27.62
C ARG A 30 -48.40 3.33 -28.03
N ALA A 31 -47.81 4.32 -28.70
CA ALA A 31 -46.41 4.60 -28.45
C ALA A 31 -46.34 4.87 -26.94
N ARG A 32 -46.02 3.82 -26.17
CA ARG A 32 -45.57 3.99 -24.80
C ARG A 32 -44.29 4.80 -24.96
N ILE A 33 -44.41 6.12 -24.84
CA ILE A 33 -43.38 6.91 -24.22
C ILE A 33 -43.27 6.27 -22.84
N ALA A 34 -42.43 5.26 -22.72
CA ALA A 34 -41.89 4.90 -21.43
C ALA A 34 -41.14 6.16 -21.02
N LEU A 35 -41.81 7.02 -20.25
CA LEU A 35 -41.10 7.86 -19.31
C LEU A 35 -40.20 6.87 -18.59
N LYS A 36 -38.91 6.89 -18.92
CA LYS A 36 -37.87 6.39 -18.04
C LYS A 36 -38.18 7.12 -16.73
N GLN A 37 -38.86 6.45 -15.81
CA GLN A 37 -38.81 6.87 -14.42
C GLN A 37 -37.32 6.84 -14.14
N GLU A 38 -36.69 8.01 -14.09
CA GLU A 38 -35.37 8.14 -13.52
C GLU A 38 -35.50 7.53 -12.13
N THR A 39 -34.97 6.32 -11.99
CA THR A 39 -34.85 5.65 -10.72
C THR A 39 -34.04 6.58 -9.86
N LYS A 40 -34.72 7.29 -8.96
CA LYS A 40 -34.11 8.24 -8.04
C LYS A 40 -33.07 7.47 -7.23
N LEU A 41 -31.79 7.79 -7.46
CA LEU A 41 -30.70 7.12 -6.77
C LEU A 41 -30.83 7.34 -5.25
N PRO A 42 -30.54 6.33 -4.41
CA PRO A 42 -30.70 6.43 -2.96
C PRO A 42 -29.71 7.45 -2.40
N PRO A 43 -30.11 8.45 -1.58
CA PRO A 43 -29.21 9.52 -1.16
C PRO A 43 -27.94 8.99 -0.48
N TRP A 44 -26.84 9.72 -0.59
CA TRP A 44 -25.60 9.35 0.07
C TRP A 44 -25.74 9.53 1.58
N LYS A 45 -25.13 8.61 2.33
CA LYS A 45 -25.04 8.70 3.79
C LYS A 45 -23.58 8.79 4.21
N GLU A 46 -23.32 9.59 5.24
CA GLU A 46 -22.03 9.54 5.92
C GLU A 46 -22.01 8.36 6.89
N LYS A 47 -20.89 7.64 6.91
CA LYS A 47 -20.58 6.62 7.92
C LYS A 47 -19.19 6.91 8.47
N ILE A 48 -19.07 7.09 9.77
CA ILE A 48 -17.76 7.28 10.41
C ILE A 48 -17.12 5.90 10.62
N VAL A 49 -15.91 5.72 10.12
CA VAL A 49 -15.17 4.45 10.19
C VAL A 49 -13.74 4.76 10.63
N ALA A 50 -13.12 3.87 11.40
CA ALA A 50 -11.69 4.02 11.71
C ALA A 50 -10.87 3.88 10.42
N PRO A 51 -9.82 4.72 10.22
CA PRO A 51 -8.93 4.57 9.07
C PRO A 51 -8.35 3.15 9.07
N GLN A 52 -8.40 2.51 7.90
CA GLN A 52 -7.86 1.18 7.73
C GLN A 52 -6.43 1.27 7.24
N ARG A 53 -5.52 0.60 7.94
CA ARG A 53 -4.21 0.33 7.37
C ARG A 53 -4.30 -0.90 6.51
N THR A 54 -4.12 -0.72 5.22
CA THR A 54 -4.06 -1.81 4.24
C THR A 54 -2.73 -1.69 3.55
N GLY A 55 -1.98 -2.78 3.41
CA GLY A 55 -0.80 -2.81 2.54
C GLY A 55 -1.22 -2.68 1.08
N VAL A 56 -0.99 -3.71 0.26
CA VAL A 56 -1.45 -3.69 -1.14
C VAL A 56 -2.95 -3.38 -1.25
N PHE A 57 -3.29 -2.29 -1.94
CA PHE A 57 -4.66 -1.86 -2.15
C PHE A 57 -5.47 -2.94 -2.87
N ARG A 58 -6.68 -3.20 -2.37
CA ARG A 58 -7.65 -4.10 -2.99
C ARG A 58 -8.98 -3.37 -3.11
N ALA A 59 -9.56 -3.38 -4.31
CA ALA A 59 -10.89 -2.85 -4.53
C ALA A 59 -11.89 -3.53 -3.59
N PRO A 60 -12.73 -2.78 -2.84
CA PRO A 60 -13.79 -3.36 -2.04
C PRO A 60 -14.86 -3.98 -2.94
N ASP A 61 -15.40 -5.14 -2.55
CA ASP A 61 -16.56 -5.72 -3.21
C ASP A 61 -17.84 -4.99 -2.77
N THR A 62 -18.36 -4.14 -3.65
CA THR A 62 -19.59 -3.35 -3.43
C THR A 62 -20.82 -3.96 -4.09
N SER A 63 -20.72 -5.17 -4.64
CA SER A 63 -21.81 -5.84 -5.37
C SER A 63 -23.06 -6.02 -4.50
N ALA A 64 -22.86 -6.35 -3.21
CA ALA A 64 -23.93 -6.53 -2.22
C ALA A 64 -24.44 -5.22 -1.59
N MET A 65 -23.80 -4.07 -1.84
CA MET A 65 -24.22 -2.79 -1.28
C MET A 65 -25.51 -2.30 -1.96
N THR A 66 -26.51 -2.00 -1.13
CA THR A 66 -27.81 -1.44 -1.53
C THR A 66 -27.92 0.06 -1.23
N GLU A 67 -27.04 0.59 -0.39
CA GLU A 67 -26.96 2.01 -0.03
C GLU A 67 -25.69 2.64 -0.60
N ARG A 68 -25.71 3.96 -0.78
CA ARG A 68 -24.53 4.75 -1.17
C ARG A 68 -23.95 5.44 0.05
N VAL A 69 -22.66 5.27 0.28
CA VAL A 69 -22.00 5.65 1.53
C VAL A 69 -20.69 6.38 1.25
N ILE A 70 -20.49 7.51 1.93
CA ILE A 70 -19.17 8.10 2.10
C ILE A 70 -18.66 7.73 3.49
N GLU A 71 -17.58 6.95 3.54
CA GLU A 71 -16.93 6.57 4.79
C GLU A 71 -15.95 7.67 5.18
N ASN A 72 -16.25 8.36 6.27
CA ASN A 72 -15.35 9.33 6.87
C ASN A 72 -14.31 8.56 7.72
N GLN A 73 -13.09 8.50 7.19
CA GLN A 73 -11.96 7.75 7.76
C GLN A 73 -10.93 8.66 8.44
N ILE A 74 -11.26 9.93 8.67
CA ILE A 74 -10.34 10.85 9.34
C ILE A 74 -10.13 10.39 10.80
N PRO A 75 -8.88 10.18 11.25
CA PRO A 75 -8.62 9.75 12.62
C PRO A 75 -9.15 10.77 13.63
N SER A 76 -9.77 10.29 14.70
CA SER A 76 -10.44 11.14 15.69
C SER A 76 -9.50 12.03 16.50
N HIS A 77 -8.21 11.72 16.56
CA HIS A 77 -7.19 12.54 17.21
C HIS A 77 -6.67 13.68 16.34
N ILE A 78 -7.00 13.72 15.06
CA ILE A 78 -6.64 14.85 14.21
C ILE A 78 -7.47 16.06 14.63
N PRO A 79 -6.85 17.22 14.92
CA PRO A 79 -7.54 18.37 15.49
C PRO A 79 -8.23 19.22 14.41
N ILE A 80 -9.11 18.58 13.64
CA ILE A 80 -10.05 19.21 12.73
C ILE A 80 -11.44 18.63 12.94
N LYS A 81 -12.47 19.44 12.68
CA LYS A 81 -13.85 18.98 12.58
C LYS A 81 -14.29 19.02 11.12
N VAL A 82 -14.86 17.92 10.64
CA VAL A 82 -15.39 17.83 9.28
C VAL A 82 -16.90 17.67 9.28
N GLU A 83 -17.57 18.39 8.39
CA GLU A 83 -19.02 18.32 8.16
C GLU A 83 -19.27 18.17 6.65
N LEU A 84 -19.92 17.08 6.25
CA LEU A 84 -20.32 16.82 4.87
C LEU A 84 -21.70 17.41 4.58
N LYS A 85 -21.81 18.16 3.48
CA LYS A 85 -23.06 18.80 3.05
C LYS A 85 -23.45 18.39 1.64
N ASN A 86 -24.74 18.53 1.34
CA ASN A 86 -25.36 18.24 0.05
C ASN A 86 -25.29 16.76 -0.40
N LEU A 87 -25.22 15.81 0.54
CA LEU A 87 -25.23 14.36 0.25
C LEU A 87 -26.56 13.87 -0.39
N ASP A 88 -27.61 14.68 -0.33
CA ASP A 88 -28.93 14.44 -0.91
C ASP A 88 -29.09 14.98 -2.35
N ARG A 89 -28.08 15.66 -2.90
CA ARG A 89 -28.13 16.31 -4.23
C ARG A 89 -27.32 15.54 -5.26
N GLU A 90 -27.87 15.36 -6.46
CA GLU A 90 -27.21 14.70 -7.59
C GLU A 90 -26.80 15.67 -8.70
N PRO A 91 -25.69 15.41 -9.44
CA PRO A 91 -24.68 14.39 -9.15
C PRO A 91 -23.89 14.71 -7.87
N MET A 92 -23.74 13.75 -6.97
CA MET A 92 -23.23 14.05 -5.61
C MET A 92 -21.82 14.64 -5.61
N LEU A 93 -20.87 14.11 -6.39
CA LEU A 93 -19.50 14.65 -6.44
C LEU A 93 -19.39 16.12 -6.90
N HIS A 94 -20.34 16.61 -7.70
CA HIS A 94 -20.40 18.02 -8.12
C HIS A 94 -20.95 18.95 -7.04
N ASN A 95 -21.77 18.41 -6.14
CA ASN A 95 -22.50 19.19 -5.14
C ASN A 95 -21.91 19.07 -3.74
N LEU A 96 -21.09 18.03 -3.49
CA LEU A 96 -20.47 17.74 -2.22
C LEU A 96 -19.68 18.95 -1.72
N GLU A 97 -20.00 19.36 -0.50
CA GLU A 97 -19.27 20.38 0.23
C GLU A 97 -18.68 19.77 1.48
N VAL A 98 -17.36 19.80 1.59
CA VAL A 98 -16.62 19.34 2.77
C VAL A 98 -16.24 20.58 3.58
N LYS A 99 -16.96 20.85 4.66
CA LYS A 99 -16.62 21.94 5.57
C LYS A 99 -15.64 21.43 6.62
N VAL A 100 -14.44 21.98 6.64
CA VAL A 100 -13.41 21.67 7.65
C VAL A 100 -13.24 22.86 8.58
N THR A 101 -13.17 22.61 9.88
CA THR A 101 -12.90 23.61 10.91
C THR A 101 -11.62 23.25 11.64
N ASN A 102 -10.68 24.19 11.75
CA ASN A 102 -9.49 24.02 12.58
C ASN A 102 -9.88 24.00 14.05
N THR A 103 -9.70 22.86 14.74
CA THR A 103 -9.97 22.75 16.19
C THR A 103 -8.68 22.63 17.00
N SER A 104 -7.53 22.81 16.38
CA SER A 104 -6.24 22.87 17.05
C SER A 104 -6.02 24.24 17.68
N GLU A 105 -5.04 24.33 18.58
CA GLU A 105 -4.57 25.60 19.16
C GLU A 105 -3.61 26.35 18.21
N LYS A 106 -3.26 25.75 17.07
CA LYS A 106 -2.25 26.27 16.13
C LYS A 106 -2.86 26.70 14.79
N PRO A 107 -2.27 27.70 14.10
CA PRO A 107 -2.62 28.00 12.72
C PRO A 107 -2.22 26.84 11.79
N ILE A 108 -3.12 26.42 10.89
CA ILE A 108 -2.85 25.37 9.89
C ILE A 108 -2.41 26.04 8.58
N TYR A 109 -1.17 25.77 8.14
CA TYR A 109 -0.60 26.31 6.90
C TYR A 109 -0.77 25.39 5.70
N LEU A 110 -0.82 24.08 5.94
CA LEU A 110 -1.15 23.07 4.94
C LEU A 110 -2.16 22.10 5.57
N LEU A 111 -3.25 21.84 4.87
CA LEU A 111 -4.17 20.74 5.13
C LEU A 111 -4.39 20.01 3.81
N ASP A 112 -4.22 18.69 3.83
CA ASP A 112 -4.52 17.85 2.68
C ASP A 112 -5.42 16.69 3.11
N LEU A 113 -6.58 16.61 2.44
CA LEU A 113 -7.58 15.56 2.57
C LEU A 113 -7.86 15.02 1.18
N GLU A 114 -8.32 13.77 1.09
CA GLU A 114 -8.69 13.17 -0.18
C GLU A 114 -10.08 12.56 -0.16
N ILE A 115 -10.80 12.69 -1.26
CA ILE A 115 -11.96 11.85 -1.56
C ILE A 115 -11.50 10.75 -2.49
N VAL A 116 -11.58 9.49 -2.06
CA VAL A 116 -11.14 8.34 -2.84
C VAL A 116 -12.35 7.60 -3.39
N ALA A 117 -12.27 7.20 -4.66
CA ALA A 117 -13.23 6.31 -5.32
C ALA A 117 -12.66 4.88 -5.39
N PRO A 118 -12.76 4.10 -4.31
CA PRO A 118 -12.07 2.81 -4.19
C PRO A 118 -12.63 1.72 -5.12
N GLU A 119 -13.84 1.91 -5.63
CA GLU A 119 -14.48 1.00 -6.60
C GLU A 119 -13.84 1.08 -8.00
N ILE A 120 -13.14 2.18 -8.29
CA ILE A 120 -12.59 2.47 -9.61
C ILE A 120 -11.07 2.32 -9.53
N VAL A 121 -10.61 1.15 -9.97
CA VAL A 121 -9.20 0.77 -9.93
C VAL A 121 -8.71 0.57 -11.36
N PRO A 122 -7.83 1.44 -11.88
CA PRO A 122 -7.21 1.30 -13.20
C PRO A 122 -6.17 0.16 -13.19
N GLU A 123 -5.53 -0.05 -14.34
CA GLU A 123 -4.56 -1.15 -14.55
C GLU A 123 -3.38 -1.13 -13.56
N ASN A 124 -2.99 0.05 -13.04
CA ASN A 124 -1.92 0.20 -12.05
C ASN A 124 -2.35 -0.10 -10.60
N ASN A 125 -3.57 -0.62 -10.40
CA ASN A 125 -4.11 -1.03 -9.11
C ASN A 125 -4.24 0.11 -8.05
N ALA A 126 -4.23 1.38 -8.50
CA ALA A 126 -4.32 2.56 -7.64
C ALA A 126 -5.70 3.25 -7.80
N PRO A 127 -6.46 3.48 -6.73
CA PRO A 127 -7.77 4.09 -6.86
C PRO A 127 -7.68 5.54 -7.33
N VAL A 128 -8.74 6.05 -7.97
CA VAL A 128 -8.85 7.47 -8.30
C VAL A 128 -9.16 8.28 -7.04
N ALA A 129 -8.47 9.40 -6.85
CA ALA A 129 -8.64 10.30 -5.72
C ALA A 129 -8.75 11.77 -6.14
N PHE A 130 -9.48 12.54 -5.34
CA PHE A 130 -9.65 13.99 -5.47
C PHE A 130 -9.06 14.68 -4.26
N ASN A 131 -8.08 15.55 -4.46
CA ASN A 131 -7.45 16.28 -3.36
C ASN A 131 -8.27 17.51 -2.95
N LEU A 132 -8.36 17.72 -1.65
CA LEU A 132 -8.97 18.87 -1.01
C LEU A 132 -7.89 19.60 -0.22
N THR A 133 -6.99 20.26 -0.95
CA THR A 133 -5.80 20.89 -0.38
C THR A 133 -6.06 22.35 0.00
N TYR A 134 -5.63 22.76 1.20
CA TYR A 134 -5.52 24.14 1.62
C TYR A 134 -4.06 24.48 1.90
N GLY A 135 -3.61 25.63 1.38
CA GLY A 135 -2.22 26.05 1.49
C GLY A 135 -1.37 25.53 0.33
N ARG A 136 -0.06 25.75 0.43
CA ARG A 136 0.92 25.36 -0.58
C ARG A 136 1.41 23.93 -0.34
N ILE A 137 1.34 23.10 -1.36
CA ILE A 137 1.75 21.69 -1.27
C ILE A 137 3.28 21.56 -1.11
N GLU A 138 4.08 22.56 -1.47
CA GLU A 138 5.54 22.52 -1.25
C GLU A 138 5.89 22.36 0.25
N LEU A 139 5.01 22.81 1.15
CA LEU A 139 5.17 22.67 2.61
C LEU A 139 5.14 21.21 3.09
N VAL A 140 4.90 20.23 2.20
CA VAL A 140 5.13 18.81 2.52
C VAL A 140 6.61 18.53 2.79
N LYS A 141 7.52 19.22 2.09
CA LYS A 141 8.96 19.01 2.24
C LYS A 141 9.43 19.44 3.63
N ALA A 142 10.44 18.76 4.16
CA ALA A 142 10.91 18.99 5.52
C ALA A 142 11.66 20.33 5.66
N ASP A 143 12.31 20.78 4.59
CA ASP A 143 13.11 21.99 4.50
C ASP A 143 12.36 23.21 3.96
N GLU A 144 11.14 23.03 3.46
CA GLU A 144 10.31 24.14 2.98
C GLU A 144 9.82 24.99 4.14
N LEU A 145 10.04 26.31 4.03
CA LEU A 145 9.62 27.29 5.02
C LEU A 145 8.29 27.95 4.61
N VAL A 146 7.54 28.35 5.62
CA VAL A 146 6.36 29.20 5.45
C VAL A 146 6.80 30.55 4.87
N GLY A 147 6.23 30.90 3.72
CA GLY A 147 6.41 32.19 3.08
C GLY A 147 5.54 33.28 3.72
N VAL A 148 5.90 34.54 3.47
CA VAL A 148 5.14 35.70 3.98
C VAL A 148 3.71 35.78 3.45
N ASP A 149 3.45 35.18 2.28
CA ASP A 149 2.13 35.16 1.64
C ASP A 149 1.28 33.94 2.03
N ASP A 150 1.85 32.98 2.76
CA ASP A 150 1.13 31.80 3.21
C ASP A 150 0.16 32.19 4.35
N LYS A 151 -1.13 32.26 4.01
CA LYS A 151 -2.20 32.59 4.97
C LYS A 151 -2.69 31.32 5.65
N PRO A 152 -2.49 31.14 6.96
CA PRO A 152 -2.97 29.95 7.62
C PRO A 152 -4.46 30.00 7.94
N MET A 153 -5.06 28.83 8.09
CA MET A 153 -6.38 28.66 8.68
C MET A 153 -6.26 28.81 10.20
N GLN A 154 -6.86 29.84 10.76
CA GLN A 154 -6.75 30.17 12.19
C GLN A 154 -7.51 29.16 13.07
N PRO A 155 -7.14 28.99 14.35
CA PRO A 155 -7.94 28.24 15.31
C PRO A 155 -9.41 28.69 15.30
N GLY A 156 -10.34 27.74 15.16
CA GLY A 156 -11.78 27.97 15.05
C GLY A 156 -12.28 28.42 13.67
N GLU A 157 -11.39 28.72 12.72
CA GLU A 157 -11.77 29.08 11.35
C GLU A 157 -12.29 27.85 10.59
N SER A 158 -13.32 28.05 9.77
CA SER A 158 -13.81 27.03 8.84
C SER A 158 -13.53 27.38 7.39
N LYS A 159 -13.15 26.39 6.59
CA LYS A 159 -13.13 26.45 5.12
C LYS A 159 -14.07 25.41 4.52
N VAL A 160 -14.59 25.70 3.34
CA VAL A 160 -15.43 24.78 2.57
C VAL A 160 -14.67 24.37 1.32
N PHE A 161 -14.51 23.07 1.14
CA PHE A 161 -13.83 22.46 0.00
C PHE A 161 -14.84 21.83 -0.95
N LYS A 162 -14.50 21.87 -2.23
CA LYS A 162 -15.19 21.21 -3.33
C LYS A 162 -14.14 20.53 -4.20
N ILE A 163 -14.53 19.44 -4.86
CA ILE A 163 -13.69 18.84 -5.90
C ILE A 163 -13.54 19.85 -7.03
N ILE A 164 -12.32 20.00 -7.54
CA ILE A 164 -12.01 20.97 -8.59
C ILE A 164 -12.68 20.50 -9.89
N ALA A 165 -13.28 21.44 -10.63
CA ALA A 165 -14.08 21.13 -11.81
C ALA A 165 -13.32 20.33 -12.89
N ASN A 166 -12.03 20.63 -13.10
CA ASN A 166 -11.21 19.89 -14.06
C ASN A 166 -10.99 18.43 -13.65
N GLN A 167 -10.98 18.12 -12.36
CA GLN A 167 -10.86 16.75 -11.86
C GLN A 167 -12.16 15.97 -12.05
N LEU A 168 -13.30 16.61 -11.80
CA LEU A 168 -14.61 16.02 -12.07
C LEU A 168 -14.76 15.69 -13.55
N GLU A 169 -14.42 16.63 -14.43
CA GLU A 169 -14.47 16.41 -15.89
C GLU A 169 -13.53 15.28 -16.33
N GLY A 170 -12.29 15.27 -15.82
CA GLY A 170 -11.34 14.18 -16.10
C GLY A 170 -11.86 12.82 -15.65
N PHE A 171 -12.40 12.74 -14.44
CA PHE A 171 -12.94 11.50 -13.92
C PHE A 171 -14.19 11.03 -14.68
N GLU A 172 -15.09 11.93 -15.07
CA GLU A 172 -16.25 11.60 -15.88
C GLU A 172 -15.84 11.05 -17.26
N ASN A 173 -14.86 11.67 -17.91
CA ASN A 173 -14.29 11.18 -19.17
C ASN A 173 -13.65 9.79 -18.97
N PHE A 174 -12.90 9.62 -17.88
CA PHE A 174 -12.25 8.35 -17.52
C PHE A 174 -13.28 7.22 -17.33
N LEU A 175 -14.41 7.50 -16.66
CA LEU A 175 -15.49 6.55 -16.48
C LEU A 175 -16.22 6.24 -17.79
N ALA A 176 -16.48 7.27 -18.62
CA ALA A 176 -17.19 7.12 -19.89
C ALA A 176 -16.46 6.17 -20.85
N ASP A 177 -15.12 6.27 -20.93
CA ASP A 177 -14.29 5.38 -21.75
C ASP A 177 -14.37 3.91 -21.30
N ARG A 178 -14.75 3.68 -20.04
CA ARG A 178 -14.89 2.35 -19.42
C ARG A 178 -16.35 1.90 -19.25
N SER A 179 -17.29 2.60 -19.91
CA SER A 179 -18.73 2.33 -19.83
C SER A 179 -19.32 2.42 -18.41
N HIS A 180 -18.66 3.14 -17.50
CA HIS A 180 -19.13 3.45 -16.16
C HIS A 180 -19.70 4.88 -16.09
N LYS A 181 -20.49 5.16 -15.05
CA LYS A 181 -21.03 6.48 -14.76
C LYS A 181 -20.88 6.82 -13.29
N LEU A 182 -20.89 8.12 -12.97
CA LEU A 182 -20.95 8.58 -11.58
C LEU A 182 -22.12 7.98 -10.78
N SER A 183 -23.24 7.69 -11.45
CA SER A 183 -24.40 7.06 -10.84
C SER A 183 -24.16 5.64 -10.33
N ASP A 184 -23.10 4.98 -10.80
CA ASP A 184 -22.80 3.60 -10.51
C ASP A 184 -22.00 3.46 -9.21
N LEU A 185 -21.38 4.57 -8.74
CA LEU A 185 -20.62 4.61 -7.50
C LEU A 185 -21.54 4.46 -6.29
N LYS A 186 -21.10 3.64 -5.35
CA LYS A 186 -21.77 3.35 -4.08
C LYS A 186 -20.91 3.65 -2.86
N LEU A 187 -19.61 3.75 -3.02
CA LEU A 187 -18.66 3.89 -1.93
C LEU A 187 -17.61 4.94 -2.26
N LEU A 188 -17.40 5.84 -1.33
CA LEU A 188 -16.29 6.80 -1.34
C LEU A 188 -15.65 6.81 0.04
N TYR A 189 -14.35 7.08 0.09
CA TYR A 189 -13.66 7.37 1.34
C TYR A 189 -13.35 8.85 1.42
N LEU A 190 -13.50 9.44 2.61
CA LEU A 190 -12.89 10.70 2.96
C LEU A 190 -11.70 10.41 3.87
N GLU A 191 -10.51 10.54 3.33
CA GLU A 191 -9.25 10.19 3.99
C GLU A 191 -8.49 11.46 4.41
N PHE A 192 -7.81 11.36 5.54
CA PHE A 192 -6.83 12.35 5.96
C PHE A 192 -5.50 12.05 5.26
N ASN A 193 -4.74 13.06 4.86
CA ASN A 193 -3.35 12.85 4.42
C ASN A 193 -2.37 13.61 5.31
N ARG A 194 -2.58 14.93 5.50
CA ARG A 194 -1.58 15.76 6.18
C ARG A 194 -2.12 17.05 6.79
N ILE A 195 -1.49 17.50 7.87
CA ILE A 195 -1.55 18.88 8.41
C ILE A 195 -0.13 19.37 8.72
N ARG A 196 0.20 20.63 8.37
CA ARG A 196 1.40 21.35 8.86
C ARG A 196 1.01 22.65 9.55
N TYR A 197 1.62 22.91 10.70
CA TYR A 197 1.41 24.14 11.48
C TYR A 197 2.45 25.24 11.21
N GLY A 198 3.41 25.00 10.31
CA GLY A 198 4.44 25.98 9.94
C GLY A 198 5.67 26.01 10.84
N ASP A 199 5.65 25.32 11.98
CA ASP A 199 6.76 25.14 12.93
C ASP A 199 7.40 23.74 12.84
N ASN A 200 7.28 23.09 11.68
CA ASN A 200 7.64 21.69 11.44
C ASN A 200 6.90 20.65 12.31
N THR A 201 5.87 21.05 13.05
CA THR A 201 4.93 20.13 13.69
C THR A 201 3.67 19.94 12.84
N GLY A 202 2.92 18.88 13.10
CA GLY A 202 1.74 18.52 12.34
C GLY A 202 1.40 17.04 12.45
N TYR A 203 0.64 16.54 11.47
CA TYR A 203 0.32 15.13 11.32
C TYR A 203 0.45 14.72 9.85
N ARG A 204 0.82 13.46 9.58
CA ARG A 204 1.04 12.90 8.23
C ARG A 204 0.51 11.48 8.11
N GLY A 205 0.27 11.05 6.87
CA GLY A 205 -0.28 9.75 6.51
C GLY A 205 -1.73 9.58 6.95
N ARG A 206 -2.44 8.59 6.38
CA ARG A 206 -3.87 8.35 6.66
C ARG A 206 -4.22 8.10 8.12
N LEU A 207 -3.27 7.54 8.87
CA LEU A 207 -3.42 7.31 10.30
C LEU A 207 -3.19 8.57 11.16
N GLY A 208 -2.72 9.66 10.59
CA GLY A 208 -2.49 10.88 11.34
C GLY A 208 -1.32 10.78 12.31
N THR A 209 -0.18 10.22 11.88
CA THR A 209 1.01 10.12 12.71
C THR A 209 1.60 11.52 12.92
N PRO A 210 1.94 11.93 14.16
CA PRO A 210 2.60 13.21 14.39
C PRO A 210 3.93 13.29 13.64
N TYR A 211 4.28 14.46 13.10
CA TYR A 211 5.67 14.70 12.71
C TYR A 211 6.54 14.58 13.96
N SER A 212 7.49 13.64 13.96
CA SER A 212 8.35 13.42 15.12
C SER A 212 9.32 14.59 15.31
N SER A 213 9.53 15.00 16.56
CA SER A 213 10.65 15.88 16.96
C SER A 213 11.98 15.11 17.04
N ALA A 214 11.91 13.78 17.14
CA ALA A 214 13.04 12.88 17.08
C ALA A 214 13.07 12.24 15.70
N ARG A 215 14.14 12.47 14.94
CA ARG A 215 14.52 11.54 13.87
C ARG A 215 14.45 10.15 14.49
N SER A 216 13.65 9.25 13.93
CA SER A 216 13.92 7.83 14.13
C SER A 216 15.33 7.66 13.60
N SER A 217 16.33 7.71 14.47
CA SER A 217 17.64 7.18 14.14
C SER A 217 17.36 5.79 13.58
N PRO A 218 17.94 5.43 12.43
CA PRO A 218 17.93 4.03 12.04
C PRO A 218 18.42 3.29 13.27
N THR A 219 17.58 2.40 13.82
CA THR A 219 18.05 1.45 14.81
C THR A 219 19.24 0.79 14.15
N ALA A 220 20.42 1.04 14.70
CA ALA A 220 21.66 0.47 14.23
C ALA A 220 21.58 -1.05 14.48
N SER A 221 20.84 -1.78 13.64
CA SER A 221 21.27 -3.11 13.29
C SER A 221 22.52 -2.89 12.44
N ASN A 222 23.63 -3.46 12.87
CA ASN A 222 24.98 -3.25 12.32
C ASN A 222 25.13 -3.83 10.88
N ARG A 223 24.30 -3.41 9.92
CA ARG A 223 24.49 -3.75 8.49
C ARG A 223 25.22 -2.67 7.69
N CYS A 224 25.50 -1.52 8.31
CA CYS A 224 26.35 -0.48 7.71
C CYS A 224 27.76 -0.58 8.31
N ASP A 225 28.61 -1.49 7.81
CA ASP A 225 30.05 -1.42 8.08
C ASP A 225 30.63 -0.24 7.26
N PRO A 226 31.22 0.78 7.89
CA PRO A 226 31.79 1.94 7.19
C PRO A 226 32.94 1.62 6.23
N LYS A 227 33.36 0.35 6.11
CA LYS A 227 34.43 -0.06 5.19
C LYS A 227 34.00 -0.21 3.73
N ASP A 228 32.69 -0.22 3.43
CA ASP A 228 32.16 -0.34 2.05
C ASP A 228 31.75 1.01 1.40
N GLU A 229 32.19 2.14 1.97
CA GLU A 229 31.90 3.51 1.50
C GLU A 229 32.35 3.84 0.06
N LYS A 230 33.03 2.92 -0.66
CA LYS A 230 33.51 3.20 -2.02
C LYS A 230 32.51 2.91 -3.14
N SER A 231 31.29 2.43 -2.85
CA SER A 231 30.33 2.06 -3.90
C SER A 231 28.96 2.74 -3.84
N GLN A 232 28.56 3.39 -2.75
CA GLN A 232 27.26 4.06 -2.66
C GLN A 232 27.40 5.57 -2.87
N SER A 233 27.72 5.98 -4.10
CA SER A 233 27.28 7.29 -4.55
C SER A 233 25.76 7.33 -4.43
N GLY A 234 25.22 8.05 -3.44
CA GLY A 234 23.79 8.12 -3.18
C GLY A 234 23.01 8.41 -4.46
N ILE A 235 22.34 7.39 -5.00
CA ILE A 235 21.52 7.54 -6.18
C ILE A 235 20.19 8.12 -5.68
N ASN A 236 20.04 9.44 -5.75
CA ASN A 236 18.74 10.09 -5.60
C ASN A 236 17.89 9.71 -6.81
N LEU A 237 17.06 8.67 -6.67
CA LEU A 237 16.01 8.39 -7.64
C LEU A 237 14.75 9.11 -7.15
N SER A 238 14.54 10.32 -7.66
CA SER A 238 13.21 10.92 -7.61
C SER A 238 12.27 10.01 -8.39
N HIS A 239 11.30 9.41 -7.70
CA HIS A 239 10.32 8.57 -8.34
C HIS A 239 9.29 9.50 -9.00
N ALA A 240 9.61 9.91 -10.22
CA ALA A 240 8.60 10.40 -11.13
C ALA A 240 7.73 9.19 -11.50
N PRO A 241 6.40 9.27 -11.37
CA PRO A 241 5.55 8.18 -11.82
C PRO A 241 5.82 7.88 -13.30
N PRO A 242 5.73 6.61 -13.74
CA PRO A 242 5.91 6.28 -15.15
C PRO A 242 4.97 7.15 -15.99
N GLN A 243 5.49 7.73 -17.08
CA GLN A 243 4.67 8.40 -18.09
C GLN A 243 3.81 7.36 -18.82
N ASP A 244 2.80 6.81 -18.16
CA ASP A 244 1.66 6.21 -18.86
C ASP A 244 0.73 7.32 -19.33
N SER A 245 1.31 8.22 -20.12
CA SER A 245 0.54 8.97 -21.10
C SER A 245 0.16 7.96 -22.19
N GLN A 246 -0.91 7.18 -21.97
CA GLN A 246 -1.62 6.57 -23.09
C GLN A 246 -2.27 7.68 -23.91
N VAL A 247 -1.46 8.36 -24.73
CA VAL A 247 -1.95 9.29 -25.73
C VAL A 247 -1.50 8.78 -27.09
N LEU A 248 -2.46 8.23 -27.82
CA LEU A 248 -2.39 8.08 -29.27
C LEU A 248 -2.34 9.49 -29.90
N LEU A 249 -1.16 10.09 -30.00
CA LEU A 249 -0.95 11.27 -30.85
C LEU A 249 -0.28 10.86 -32.17
N PRO A 250 -0.72 11.42 -33.31
CA PRO A 250 -0.06 11.23 -34.59
C PRO A 250 1.34 11.87 -34.58
N PRO A 251 2.29 11.30 -35.35
CA PRO A 251 3.69 11.67 -35.29
C PRO A 251 3.85 13.02 -35.97
N LEU A 252 4.19 14.08 -35.23
CA LEU A 252 4.86 15.30 -35.70
C LEU A 252 4.80 16.34 -34.57
N PHE A 253 5.58 16.19 -33.50
CA PHE A 253 6.09 17.31 -32.68
C PHE A 253 7.12 16.75 -31.69
N SER A 254 8.34 16.53 -32.19
CA SER A 254 9.54 16.34 -31.37
C SER A 254 10.41 17.58 -31.51
N ALA A 255 10.52 18.36 -30.44
CA ALA A 255 11.70 19.19 -30.18
C ALA A 255 11.71 19.63 -28.70
N LEU A 256 12.80 19.27 -28.02
CA LEU A 256 13.28 19.82 -26.73
C LEU A 256 12.54 19.40 -25.46
N ASN A 257 12.61 18.11 -25.13
CA ASN A 257 12.78 17.62 -23.76
C ASN A 257 13.67 16.39 -23.82
N SER A 258 14.97 16.62 -23.95
CA SER A 258 15.99 15.57 -23.97
C SER A 258 16.88 15.77 -22.76
N LEU A 259 16.77 14.84 -21.80
CA LEU A 259 17.74 14.40 -20.77
C LEU A 259 17.08 13.96 -19.44
N ILE A 260 15.87 13.41 -19.47
CA ILE A 260 15.42 12.46 -18.44
C ILE A 260 14.84 11.26 -19.18
N ASN A 261 15.60 10.18 -19.20
CA ASN A 261 15.21 8.89 -19.76
C ASN A 261 14.18 8.25 -18.81
N PRO A 262 12.89 8.11 -19.17
CA PRO A 262 11.86 7.59 -18.26
C PRO A 262 11.63 6.08 -18.42
N ASN A 263 12.51 5.34 -19.10
CA ASN A 263 12.37 3.90 -19.33
C ASN A 263 12.81 3.01 -18.14
N ASN A 264 12.67 3.51 -16.92
CA ASN A 264 12.78 2.67 -15.72
C ASN A 264 11.39 2.48 -15.12
N ALA A 265 10.50 1.84 -15.89
CA ALA A 265 9.53 0.96 -15.28
C ALA A 265 10.33 -0.19 -14.65
N LEU A 266 10.82 0.01 -13.43
CA LEU A 266 11.44 -1.07 -12.67
C LEU A 266 10.32 -1.93 -12.10
N THR A 267 9.83 -2.84 -12.95
CA THR A 267 9.58 -4.21 -12.52
C THR A 267 10.92 -4.89 -12.26
N GLU A 268 11.68 -4.40 -11.27
CA GLU A 268 12.84 -5.10 -10.72
C GLU A 268 12.77 -4.89 -9.22
N SER A 269 12.51 -5.98 -8.51
CA SER A 269 12.67 -6.14 -7.08
C SER A 269 14.13 -5.87 -6.72
N PHE A 270 14.47 -4.61 -6.44
CA PHE A 270 15.74 -4.25 -5.81
C PHE A 270 15.62 -4.40 -4.29
N PRO A 271 16.70 -4.79 -3.59
CA PRO A 271 16.68 -5.00 -2.14
C PRO A 271 16.64 -3.64 -1.43
N LEU A 272 15.48 -3.00 -1.42
CA LEU A 272 15.25 -1.67 -0.82
C LEU A 272 14.99 -1.73 0.69
N GLY A 273 14.93 -2.93 1.28
CA GLY A 273 14.71 -3.17 2.72
C GLY A 273 15.98 -3.19 3.59
N LEU A 274 17.08 -2.54 3.18
CA LEU A 274 18.32 -2.54 3.97
C LEU A 274 18.32 -1.53 5.12
N CYS A 275 17.55 -0.43 5.00
CA CYS A 275 17.51 0.63 6.01
C CYS A 275 16.31 0.52 6.97
N CYS A 276 15.29 -0.24 6.58
CA CYS A 276 14.00 -0.32 7.25
C CYS A 276 13.77 -1.72 7.79
N ASP A 277 13.36 -1.82 9.05
CA ASP A 277 12.91 -3.07 9.64
C ASP A 277 11.47 -3.33 9.19
N ASP A 278 11.32 -3.99 8.04
CA ASP A 278 10.03 -4.19 7.40
C ASP A 278 9.19 -5.27 8.14
N PRO A 279 8.01 -4.93 8.67
CA PRO A 279 7.12 -5.92 9.25
C PRO A 279 6.53 -6.84 8.16
N PRO A 280 6.20 -8.11 8.47
CA PRO A 280 5.66 -9.04 7.48
C PRO A 280 4.43 -8.49 6.76
N GLY A 281 4.48 -8.48 5.42
CA GLY A 281 3.37 -8.04 4.55
C GLY A 281 3.33 -6.54 4.24
N PHE A 282 4.36 -5.78 4.61
CA PHE A 282 4.52 -4.36 4.30
C PHE A 282 5.83 -4.12 3.54
N ASP A 283 5.78 -3.30 2.50
CA ASP A 283 6.95 -2.96 1.66
C ASP A 283 7.42 -1.54 2.01
N CYS A 284 8.27 -1.46 3.03
CA CYS A 284 8.74 -0.20 3.59
C CYS A 284 10.01 0.26 2.88
N VAL A 285 10.10 1.56 2.59
CA VAL A 285 11.20 2.15 1.82
C VAL A 285 11.76 3.36 2.56
N TYR A 286 13.10 3.48 2.56
CA TYR A 286 13.77 4.65 3.12
C TYR A 286 13.79 5.80 2.12
N LEU A 287 13.07 6.88 2.44
CA LEU A 287 12.78 7.97 1.52
C LEU A 287 12.72 9.33 2.20
N ILE A 288 12.70 10.37 1.38
CA ILE A 288 12.30 11.73 1.76
C ILE A 288 11.03 12.12 0.99
N ASP A 289 10.15 12.88 1.65
CA ASP A 289 8.98 13.47 1.00
C ASP A 289 9.44 14.48 -0.07
N ASP A 290 8.82 14.42 -1.24
CA ASP A 290 9.06 15.33 -2.36
C ASP A 290 7.73 15.71 -3.03
N ILE A 291 7.79 16.52 -4.08
CA ILE A 291 6.62 16.88 -4.89
C ILE A 291 6.82 16.51 -6.35
N TYR A 292 5.73 16.08 -6.99
CA TYR A 292 5.67 15.83 -8.42
C TYR A 292 4.73 16.83 -9.08
N ALA A 293 5.24 17.57 -10.07
CA ALA A 293 4.42 18.41 -10.92
C ALA A 293 3.85 17.57 -12.06
N CYS A 294 2.53 17.48 -12.14
CA CYS A 294 1.83 16.80 -13.21
C CYS A 294 0.81 17.74 -13.86
N ASN A 295 0.22 17.33 -14.97
CA ASN A 295 -0.78 18.16 -15.65
C ASN A 295 -1.97 18.47 -14.74
N CYS A 296 -2.43 17.51 -13.94
CA CYS A 296 -3.51 17.69 -12.98
C CYS A 296 -3.15 18.53 -11.74
N GLY A 297 -1.93 19.05 -11.67
CA GLY A 297 -1.42 19.86 -10.58
C GLY A 297 -0.20 19.23 -9.91
N THR A 298 0.21 19.83 -8.79
CA THR A 298 1.31 19.31 -7.98
C THR A 298 0.77 18.35 -6.93
N GLY A 299 1.41 17.19 -6.78
CA GLY A 299 1.06 16.17 -5.80
C GLY A 299 2.27 15.75 -4.96
N GLU A 300 2.00 15.03 -3.88
CA GLU A 300 3.05 14.39 -3.06
C GLU A 300 3.71 13.25 -3.85
N THR A 301 5.03 13.17 -3.73
CA THR A 301 5.86 12.06 -4.22
C THR A 301 7.02 11.84 -3.25
N PHE A 302 7.96 10.98 -3.60
CA PHE A 302 9.13 10.68 -2.80
C PHE A 302 10.40 10.57 -3.64
N ALA A 303 11.53 10.74 -2.97
CA ALA A 303 12.83 10.34 -3.47
C ALA A 303 13.42 9.28 -2.53
N THR A 304 13.90 8.17 -3.11
CA THR A 304 14.66 7.20 -2.33
C THR A 304 16.06 7.74 -2.06
N VAL A 305 16.53 7.55 -0.84
CA VAL A 305 17.83 8.05 -0.38
C VAL A 305 18.56 6.94 0.37
N GLY A 306 19.90 7.02 0.45
CA GLY A 306 20.67 6.05 1.23
C GLY A 306 20.42 6.18 2.74
N CYS A 307 20.62 5.11 3.51
CA CYS A 307 20.36 5.06 4.97
C CYS A 307 21.12 6.13 5.77
N SER A 308 22.21 6.66 5.22
CA SER A 308 23.02 7.72 5.84
C SER A 308 22.41 9.11 5.70
N ASN A 309 21.37 9.30 4.87
CA ASN A 309 20.73 10.60 4.72
C ASN A 309 19.92 10.94 5.97
N PRO A 310 20.31 11.97 6.75
CA PRO A 310 19.68 12.28 8.02
C PRO A 310 18.25 12.85 7.91
N ALA A 311 17.80 13.19 6.70
CA ALA A 311 16.43 13.61 6.42
C ALA A 311 15.50 12.44 6.06
N GLY A 312 16.06 11.26 5.75
CA GLY A 312 15.29 10.08 5.35
C GLY A 312 14.48 9.47 6.49
N ARG A 313 13.38 8.81 6.14
CA ARG A 313 12.54 8.01 7.03
C ARG A 313 12.04 6.76 6.34
N CYS A 314 11.73 5.73 7.13
CA CYS A 314 11.03 4.55 6.64
C CYS A 314 9.54 4.85 6.47
N ALA A 315 9.03 4.60 5.27
CA ALA A 315 7.65 4.82 4.93
C ALA A 315 7.11 3.76 3.95
N GLU A 316 5.80 3.52 4.03
CA GLU A 316 5.05 2.78 3.02
C GLU A 316 4.44 3.77 2.03
N VAL A 317 4.42 3.39 0.75
CA VAL A 317 4.00 4.25 -0.34
C VAL A 317 2.77 3.66 -1.01
N PHE A 318 1.70 4.44 -1.08
CA PHE A 318 0.46 4.05 -1.75
C PHE A 318 0.23 4.90 -2.99
N ALA A 319 0.09 4.25 -4.15
CA ALA A 319 -0.27 4.96 -5.36
C ALA A 319 -1.75 5.40 -5.34
N ARG A 320 -2.00 6.59 -5.89
CA ARG A 320 -3.31 7.17 -6.18
C ARG A 320 -3.30 7.70 -7.60
N ASN A 321 -4.43 7.63 -8.29
CA ASN A 321 -4.59 8.29 -9.58
C ASN A 321 -5.40 9.58 -9.44
N ARG A 322 -4.96 10.64 -10.10
CA ARG A 322 -5.68 11.89 -10.25
C ARG A 322 -6.03 12.06 -11.72
N GLU A 323 -7.32 12.03 -12.01
CA GLU A 323 -7.84 12.32 -13.34
C GLU A 323 -8.14 13.81 -13.46
N CYS A 324 -7.80 14.41 -14.59
CA CYS A 324 -8.20 15.78 -14.90
C CYS A 324 -8.37 16.00 -16.40
N THR A 325 -9.06 17.08 -16.76
CA THR A 325 -9.13 17.56 -18.14
C THR A 325 -8.58 18.98 -18.26
N ILE A 326 -7.67 19.19 -19.20
CA ILE A 326 -7.06 20.49 -19.48
C ILE A 326 -7.12 20.74 -20.98
N HIS A 327 -7.74 21.86 -21.36
CA HIS A 327 -7.96 22.23 -22.77
C HIS A 327 -8.63 21.11 -23.59
N GLY A 328 -9.55 20.35 -22.96
CA GLY A 328 -10.29 19.25 -23.61
C GLY A 328 -9.52 17.94 -23.74
N HIS A 329 -8.30 17.85 -23.18
CA HIS A 329 -7.52 16.62 -23.12
C HIS A 329 -7.54 16.05 -21.71
N MET A 330 -7.87 14.76 -21.60
CA MET A 330 -7.85 14.02 -20.34
C MET A 330 -6.41 13.61 -20.00
N TYR A 331 -6.05 13.73 -18.74
CA TYR A 331 -4.77 13.30 -18.18
C TYR A 331 -5.01 12.47 -16.94
N THR A 332 -4.23 11.39 -16.81
CA THR A 332 -4.11 10.58 -15.61
C THR A 332 -2.75 10.85 -14.99
N CYS A 333 -2.74 11.27 -13.72
CA CYS A 333 -1.51 11.43 -12.96
C CYS A 333 -1.49 10.46 -11.79
N THR A 334 -0.50 9.58 -11.73
CA THR A 334 -0.22 8.86 -10.50
C THR A 334 0.46 9.79 -9.50
N VAL A 335 -0.03 9.84 -8.27
CA VAL A 335 0.58 10.50 -7.11
C VAL A 335 0.70 9.49 -5.98
N TYR A 336 1.41 9.85 -4.91
CA TYR A 336 1.69 8.91 -3.82
C TYR A 336 1.27 9.47 -2.47
N ASP A 337 0.53 8.66 -1.70
CA ASP A 337 0.36 8.87 -0.26
C ASP A 337 1.51 8.17 0.46
N ILE A 338 2.14 8.88 1.38
CA ILE A 338 3.30 8.37 2.11
C ILE A 338 2.93 8.22 3.58
N GLU A 339 2.86 6.98 4.04
CA GLU A 339 2.58 6.67 5.44
C GLU A 339 3.86 6.28 6.16
N ASP A 340 3.94 6.63 7.44
CA ASP A 340 4.97 6.02 8.26
C ASP A 340 4.83 4.51 8.23
N CYS A 341 5.96 3.81 8.20
CA CYS A 341 5.96 2.37 8.38
C CYS A 341 5.22 1.99 9.66
N PRO A 342 4.64 0.78 9.72
CA PRO A 342 4.22 0.29 11.01
C PRO A 342 5.40 0.39 11.95
N PRO A 343 5.19 0.76 13.23
CA PRO A 343 6.18 0.37 14.19
C PRO A 343 6.45 -1.11 13.91
N PRO A 344 7.72 -1.55 13.78
CA PRO A 344 7.99 -2.97 13.74
C PRO A 344 7.16 -3.51 14.88
N PHE A 345 6.24 -4.43 14.58
CA PHE A 345 5.39 -4.95 15.64
C PHE A 345 6.38 -5.26 16.77
N PRO A 346 6.22 -4.73 18.00
CA PRO A 346 6.73 -5.54 19.09
C PRO A 346 6.10 -6.88 18.78
N ILE A 347 6.90 -7.93 18.61
CA ILE A 347 6.38 -9.24 18.21
C ILE A 347 5.31 -9.59 19.26
N THR A 348 4.07 -9.21 18.96
CA THR A 348 2.89 -9.43 19.74
C THR A 348 2.15 -10.30 18.78
N CYS A 349 2.38 -11.60 18.95
CA CYS A 349 1.72 -12.64 18.20
C CYS A 349 0.22 -12.45 18.37
N ARG A 350 -0.38 -11.70 17.46
CA ARG A 350 -1.82 -11.64 17.30
C ARG A 350 -2.10 -12.36 16.00
N ASN A 351 -2.13 -13.69 16.07
CA ASN A 351 -2.82 -14.46 15.05
C ASN A 351 -4.29 -14.00 15.07
N PRO A 352 -4.84 -13.43 13.98
CA PRO A 352 -6.23 -12.99 13.94
C PRO A 352 -7.25 -14.15 14.01
N TYR A 353 -6.81 -15.41 13.99
CA TYR A 353 -7.69 -16.58 13.90
C TYR A 353 -7.99 -17.31 15.21
N LEU A 354 -7.42 -16.92 16.35
CA LEU A 354 -7.68 -17.58 17.64
C LEU A 354 -8.12 -16.60 18.73
N VAL A 355 -9.31 -16.01 18.57
CA VAL A 355 -10.04 -15.43 19.71
C VAL A 355 -10.88 -16.52 20.36
N LYS A 356 -10.37 -17.13 21.43
CA LYS A 356 -11.22 -17.63 22.52
C LYS A 356 -10.59 -17.35 23.89
N SER A 357 -11.41 -16.74 24.74
CA SER A 357 -11.27 -16.50 26.19
C SER A 357 -10.13 -15.60 26.70
N GLY A 358 -10.43 -14.30 26.89
CA GLY A 358 -11.03 -13.83 28.15
C GLY A 358 -10.16 -13.77 29.42
N THR A 359 -8.83 -13.78 29.36
CA THR A 359 -8.01 -13.43 30.52
C THR A 359 -6.92 -12.43 30.14
N ASP A 360 -6.96 -11.24 30.76
CA ASP A 360 -5.85 -10.28 30.80
C ASP A 360 -4.68 -10.90 31.57
N GLN A 361 -3.93 -11.77 30.90
CA GLN A 361 -2.62 -12.22 31.32
C GLN A 361 -1.65 -11.74 30.23
N PRO A 362 -0.60 -10.97 30.55
CA PRO A 362 0.44 -10.69 29.57
C PRO A 362 0.98 -12.04 29.10
N CYS A 363 0.90 -12.30 27.79
CA CYS A 363 1.39 -13.52 27.19
C CYS A 363 2.89 -13.60 27.45
N VAL A 364 3.31 -14.43 28.40
CA VAL A 364 4.72 -14.82 28.63
C VAL A 364 5.16 -15.87 27.58
N ASP A 365 4.33 -16.13 26.57
CA ASP A 365 4.47 -17.26 25.65
C ASP A 365 4.39 -16.84 24.17
N CYS A 366 4.79 -15.59 23.86
CA CYS A 366 5.06 -15.15 22.49
C CYS A 366 6.57 -15.23 22.19
N CYS A 367 7.21 -16.31 22.66
CA CYS A 367 8.60 -16.59 22.35
C CYS A 367 8.71 -16.90 20.86
N SER A 368 9.25 -15.95 20.08
CA SER A 368 9.83 -16.26 18.78
C SER A 368 10.70 -17.50 18.93
N SER A 369 10.41 -18.56 18.18
CA SER A 369 11.31 -19.70 18.11
C SER A 369 12.72 -19.21 17.83
N SER A 370 13.68 -19.67 18.63
CA SER A 370 15.05 -19.14 18.68
C SER A 370 16.06 -20.20 18.25
N PRO A 371 15.97 -20.68 17.00
CA PRO A 371 16.90 -21.69 16.52
C PRO A 371 18.33 -21.11 16.45
N ILE A 372 19.32 -21.96 16.72
CA ILE A 372 20.73 -21.65 16.52
C ILE A 372 21.08 -21.86 15.05
N VAL A 373 21.59 -20.81 14.42
CA VAL A 373 22.17 -20.84 13.08
C VAL A 373 23.67 -20.59 13.21
N ILE A 374 24.45 -21.33 12.44
CA ILE A 374 25.91 -21.25 12.38
C ILE A 374 26.30 -20.70 11.02
N ASP A 375 27.03 -19.59 11.03
CA ASP A 375 27.79 -19.08 9.89
C ASP A 375 29.09 -19.90 9.80
N VAL A 376 29.17 -20.76 8.79
CA VAL A 376 30.20 -21.79 8.69
C VAL A 376 31.47 -21.24 8.07
N ALA A 377 31.36 -20.33 7.09
CA ALA A 377 32.50 -19.73 6.41
C ALA A 377 32.99 -18.42 7.06
N GLY A 378 32.25 -17.86 8.01
CA GLY A 378 32.60 -16.63 8.73
C GLY A 378 32.45 -15.36 7.88
N ASN A 379 31.58 -15.41 6.87
CA ASN A 379 31.27 -14.33 5.92
C ASN A 379 29.99 -13.56 6.28
N GLY A 380 29.36 -13.89 7.41
CA GLY A 380 28.07 -13.36 7.84
C GLY A 380 26.91 -14.19 7.31
N PHE A 381 25.75 -14.06 7.97
CA PHE A 381 24.58 -14.86 7.65
C PHE A 381 23.87 -14.42 6.36
N ASP A 382 23.57 -15.38 5.47
CA ASP A 382 22.70 -15.26 4.30
C ASP A 382 21.39 -16.04 4.51
N LEU A 383 20.34 -15.27 4.84
CA LEU A 383 19.00 -15.78 5.08
C LEU A 383 18.04 -15.30 4.01
N THR A 384 17.11 -16.18 3.62
CA THR A 384 16.00 -15.81 2.75
C THR A 384 15.07 -14.82 3.45
N SER A 385 14.32 -14.05 2.66
CA SER A 385 13.15 -13.35 3.20
C SER A 385 12.11 -14.37 3.69
N ALA A 386 11.23 -13.98 4.62
CA ALA A 386 10.15 -14.86 5.07
C ALA A 386 9.28 -15.40 3.91
N ARG A 387 9.10 -14.61 2.83
CA ARG A 387 8.38 -15.04 1.61
C ARG A 387 9.13 -16.08 0.78
N GLY A 388 10.46 -16.02 0.79
CA GLY A 388 11.35 -17.02 0.19
C GLY A 388 11.71 -18.14 1.16
N GLY A 389 11.02 -18.21 2.30
CA GLY A 389 11.25 -19.13 3.39
C GLY A 389 10.66 -20.51 3.16
N VAL A 390 10.64 -21.31 4.23
CA VAL A 390 10.09 -22.66 4.24
C VAL A 390 8.97 -22.78 5.28
N ASN A 391 8.14 -23.81 5.15
CA ASN A 391 7.21 -24.18 6.20
C ASN A 391 7.92 -25.17 7.13
N PHE A 392 8.08 -24.81 8.39
CA PHE A 392 8.69 -25.68 9.41
C PHE A 392 8.01 -25.43 10.77
N ASP A 393 7.73 -26.50 11.50
CA ASP A 393 7.11 -26.45 12.83
C ASP A 393 8.21 -26.21 13.88
N LEU A 394 8.46 -24.94 14.22
CA LEU A 394 9.55 -24.58 15.15
C LEU A 394 9.14 -24.63 16.62
N ASP A 395 7.85 -24.55 16.94
CA ASP A 395 7.34 -24.58 18.32
C ASP A 395 6.81 -25.95 18.75
N THR A 396 6.79 -26.90 17.82
CA THR A 396 6.31 -28.27 17.99
C THR A 396 4.83 -28.35 18.37
N ASP A 397 4.01 -27.43 17.87
CA ASP A 397 2.56 -27.48 18.08
C ASP A 397 1.82 -28.42 17.10
N GLY A 398 2.53 -28.94 16.09
CA GLY A 398 2.01 -29.81 15.03
C GLY A 398 1.57 -29.06 13.77
N THR A 399 1.74 -27.74 13.74
CA THR A 399 1.51 -26.86 12.59
C THR A 399 2.85 -26.30 12.11
N ALA A 400 3.05 -26.20 10.80
CA ALA A 400 4.26 -25.62 10.26
C ALA A 400 4.05 -24.13 9.93
N GLU A 401 4.90 -23.27 10.48
CA GLU A 401 4.89 -21.83 10.21
C GLU A 401 5.75 -21.51 8.99
N HIS A 402 5.30 -20.55 8.18
CA HIS A 402 6.12 -20.03 7.10
C HIS A 402 7.15 -19.04 7.65
N THR A 403 8.43 -19.41 7.61
CA THR A 403 9.51 -18.63 8.21
C THR A 403 10.71 -18.50 7.28
N ALA A 404 11.48 -17.42 7.44
CA ALA A 404 12.76 -17.24 6.77
C ALA A 404 13.70 -18.42 7.07
N TRP A 405 14.57 -18.74 6.12
CA TRP A 405 15.46 -19.90 6.20
C TRP A 405 16.87 -19.54 5.75
N THR A 406 17.84 -20.45 5.92
CA THR A 406 19.15 -20.28 5.27
C THR A 406 18.98 -20.34 3.75
N SER A 407 19.69 -19.49 3.02
CA SER A 407 19.66 -19.50 1.56
C SER A 407 20.20 -20.84 1.05
N ALA A 408 19.50 -21.45 0.09
CA ALA A 408 19.81 -22.79 -0.39
C ALA A 408 21.16 -22.91 -1.13
N ALA A 409 21.80 -21.78 -1.45
CA ALA A 409 23.08 -21.72 -2.16
C ALA A 409 24.26 -21.38 -1.24
N ASP A 410 24.02 -21.15 0.05
CA ASP A 410 24.99 -20.56 0.98
C ASP A 410 25.46 -21.55 2.06
N ASP A 411 26.40 -21.09 2.87
CA ASP A 411 27.14 -21.91 3.84
C ASP A 411 26.50 -22.01 5.22
N ASP A 412 25.52 -21.16 5.52
CA ASP A 412 24.82 -21.14 6.80
C ASP A 412 24.01 -22.41 7.07
N ALA A 413 24.06 -22.87 8.32
CA ALA A 413 23.37 -24.08 8.74
C ALA A 413 22.63 -23.90 10.07
N PHE A 414 21.43 -24.48 10.16
CA PHE A 414 20.78 -24.69 11.45
C PHE A 414 21.51 -25.78 12.24
N LEU A 415 21.70 -25.56 13.54
CA LEU A 415 22.22 -26.59 14.43
C LEU A 415 21.08 -27.52 14.85
N THR A 416 21.18 -28.78 14.45
CA THR A 416 20.11 -29.77 14.61
C THR A 416 20.61 -31.08 15.19
N LEU A 417 19.72 -31.83 15.83
CA LEU A 417 19.93 -33.20 16.26
C LEU A 417 18.64 -33.99 16.00
N ASP A 418 18.72 -35.02 15.17
CA ASP A 418 17.63 -36.00 15.02
C ASP A 418 17.50 -36.77 16.34
N ARG A 419 16.45 -36.45 17.11
CA ARG A 419 16.28 -36.98 18.46
C ARG A 419 15.50 -38.28 18.49
N ASN A 420 14.67 -38.50 17.48
CA ASN A 420 13.81 -39.68 17.40
C ASN A 420 14.41 -40.80 16.52
N GLY A 421 15.51 -40.51 15.82
CA GLY A 421 16.27 -41.44 14.99
C GLY A 421 15.57 -41.81 13.69
N ASN A 422 14.69 -40.95 13.17
CA ASN A 422 13.91 -41.23 11.96
C ASN A 422 14.64 -40.83 10.66
N GLY A 423 15.79 -40.17 10.75
CA GLY A 423 16.61 -39.74 9.62
C GLY A 423 16.19 -38.40 9.00
N THR A 424 15.28 -37.65 9.63
CA THR A 424 14.80 -36.36 9.17
C THR A 424 14.72 -35.37 10.35
N ILE A 425 14.96 -34.09 10.08
CA ILE A 425 14.70 -33.02 11.05
C ILE A 425 13.33 -32.46 10.70
N ASP A 426 12.33 -32.71 11.55
CA ASP A 426 10.93 -32.46 11.19
C ASP A 426 10.17 -31.50 12.12
N ASN A 427 10.73 -31.15 13.28
CA ASN A 427 10.14 -30.17 14.20
C ASN A 427 11.16 -29.47 15.12
N GLY A 428 10.69 -28.50 15.89
CA GLY A 428 11.46 -27.66 16.80
C GLY A 428 12.18 -28.38 17.95
N ASN A 429 11.81 -29.60 18.31
CA ASN A 429 12.58 -30.38 19.29
C ASN A 429 13.96 -30.78 18.75
N GLU A 430 14.09 -30.85 17.44
CA GLU A 430 15.28 -31.34 16.73
C GLU A 430 16.16 -30.21 16.21
N VAL A 431 15.73 -28.96 16.38
CA VAL A 431 16.51 -27.75 16.11
C VAL A 431 16.88 -27.11 17.45
N PHE A 432 18.16 -26.86 17.71
CA PHE A 432 18.56 -26.26 18.99
C PHE A 432 17.99 -24.86 19.14
N GLY A 433 17.12 -24.66 20.14
CA GLY A 433 16.41 -23.41 20.41
C GLY A 433 15.62 -23.45 21.72
N ASN A 434 14.75 -22.47 21.95
CA ASN A 434 13.89 -22.43 23.15
C ASN A 434 12.87 -23.58 23.24
N TYR A 435 12.48 -24.19 22.12
CA TYR A 435 11.60 -25.36 22.09
C TYR A 435 12.34 -26.70 22.14
N SER A 436 13.67 -26.69 21.99
CA SER A 436 14.44 -27.92 22.14
C SER A 436 14.45 -28.38 23.61
N PRO A 437 14.42 -29.71 23.86
CA PRO A 437 14.43 -30.26 25.22
C PRO A 437 15.59 -29.74 26.07
N GLN A 438 15.27 -29.11 27.20
CA GLN A 438 16.22 -28.49 28.13
C GLN A 438 15.63 -28.43 29.55
N PRO A 439 16.43 -28.20 30.60
CA PRO A 439 15.91 -28.00 31.94
C PRO A 439 14.99 -26.78 32.03
N PRO A 440 14.00 -26.79 32.95
CA PRO A 440 13.18 -25.61 33.22
C PRO A 440 14.06 -24.39 33.54
N SER A 441 13.84 -23.30 32.83
CA SER A 441 14.54 -22.03 33.02
C SER A 441 13.60 -20.86 32.78
N GLU A 442 13.93 -19.69 33.33
CA GLU A 442 13.13 -18.47 33.11
C GLU A 442 13.20 -17.97 31.66
N ASN A 443 14.29 -18.28 30.94
CA ASN A 443 14.55 -17.85 29.56
C ASN A 443 15.12 -19.02 28.73
N PRO A 444 14.30 -20.02 28.35
CA PRO A 444 14.75 -21.18 27.57
C PRO A 444 15.34 -20.73 26.23
N ASN A 445 16.43 -21.36 25.80
CA ASN A 445 17.12 -21.05 24.53
C ASN A 445 18.04 -22.21 24.08
N GLY A 446 18.54 -22.14 22.84
CA GLY A 446 19.36 -23.20 22.27
C GLY A 446 20.71 -23.44 22.98
N PHE A 447 21.29 -22.41 23.61
CA PHE A 447 22.58 -22.57 24.31
C PHE A 447 22.44 -23.35 25.62
N ILE A 448 21.32 -23.18 26.33
CA ILE A 448 21.00 -23.99 27.52
C ILE A 448 20.82 -25.45 27.12
N SER A 449 20.11 -25.71 26.01
CA SER A 449 19.95 -27.04 25.44
C SER A 449 21.27 -27.68 25.04
N LEU A 450 22.19 -26.91 24.43
CA LEU A 450 23.54 -27.39 24.11
C LEU A 450 24.37 -27.72 25.36
N ALA A 451 24.27 -26.91 26.42
CA ALA A 451 25.01 -27.12 27.65
C ALA A 451 24.65 -28.44 28.35
N GLU A 452 23.48 -29.03 28.05
CA GLU A 452 23.15 -30.38 28.53
C GLU A 452 24.12 -31.44 28.02
N PHE A 453 24.65 -31.27 26.81
CA PHE A 453 25.56 -32.23 26.19
C PHE A 453 26.98 -32.17 26.76
N ASP A 454 27.36 -31.06 27.40
CA ASP A 454 28.65 -30.95 28.11
C ASP A 454 28.61 -31.62 29.50
N LYS A 455 27.43 -32.03 29.99
CA LYS A 455 27.34 -32.72 31.28
C LYS A 455 27.97 -34.11 31.17
N GLN A 456 28.77 -34.48 32.18
CA GLN A 456 29.30 -35.85 32.35
C GLN A 456 28.23 -36.94 32.25
N ALA A 457 27.01 -36.68 32.72
CA ALA A 457 25.90 -37.63 32.61
C ALA A 457 25.50 -37.96 31.15
N ASN A 458 25.83 -37.07 30.22
CA ASN A 458 25.53 -37.14 28.79
C ASN A 458 26.80 -37.33 27.94
N GLY A 459 27.94 -37.64 28.56
CA GLY A 459 29.22 -37.93 27.88
C GLY A 459 30.25 -36.80 27.92
N GLY A 460 29.83 -35.55 28.18
CA GLY A 460 30.69 -34.36 28.15
C GLY A 460 31.63 -34.20 29.34
N HIS A 461 32.47 -33.16 29.31
CA HIS A 461 33.58 -32.98 30.25
C HIS A 461 33.39 -31.82 31.25
N GLN A 462 32.31 -31.05 31.12
CA GLN A 462 32.02 -29.86 31.93
C GLN A 462 33.08 -28.76 31.79
N ASP A 463 33.73 -28.67 30.63
CA ASP A 463 34.73 -27.64 30.33
C ASP A 463 34.17 -26.50 29.47
N GLY A 464 32.89 -26.56 29.12
CA GLY A 464 32.21 -25.59 28.26
C GLY A 464 32.47 -25.81 26.77
N GLU A 465 33.14 -26.91 26.40
CA GLU A 465 33.43 -27.26 25.01
C GLU A 465 32.71 -28.55 24.61
N ILE A 466 32.04 -28.52 23.46
CA ILE A 466 31.48 -29.72 22.82
C ILE A 466 32.47 -30.16 21.73
N ASN A 467 33.27 -31.19 22.01
CA ASN A 467 34.30 -31.71 21.11
C ASN A 467 34.26 -33.25 21.03
N ASP A 468 34.98 -33.83 20.06
CA ASP A 468 35.03 -35.27 19.81
C ASP A 468 35.47 -36.10 21.03
N ALA A 469 36.21 -35.49 21.96
CA ALA A 469 36.61 -36.18 23.18
C ALA A 469 35.43 -36.40 24.15
N GLY A 470 34.34 -35.63 24.04
CA GLY A 470 33.20 -35.58 24.97
C GLY A 470 31.85 -36.03 24.45
N LEU A 471 31.69 -36.42 23.18
CA LEU A 471 30.39 -36.90 22.67
C LEU A 471 30.32 -38.38 22.31
N GLY A 472 31.46 -39.09 22.26
CA GLY A 472 31.47 -40.53 21.96
C GLY A 472 30.76 -40.91 20.64
N LEU A 473 30.71 -39.97 19.68
CA LEU A 473 30.23 -40.17 18.31
C LEU A 473 31.31 -40.80 17.43
#